data_AF-A0A432T685-F1
#
_entry.id   AF-A0A432T685-F1
#
_cell.length_a   1.000
_cell.length_b   1.000
_cell.length_c   1.000
_cell.angle_alpha   90.00
_cell.angle_beta   90.00
_cell.angle_gamma   90.00
#
_symmetry.space_group_name_H-M   'P 1'
#
loop_
_entity.id
_entity.type
_entity.pdbx_description
1 polymer ?
#
loop_
_entity_poly.entity_id
_entity_poly.type
_entity_poly.pdbx_seq_one_letter_code
_entity_poly.pdbx_strand_id
1 'polypeptide(L)'
;MQTYIILMVLAVIGGTLFDVWHKKSAKYFSENTERGKRNSKREVSSSERTGMIVETIKSEVLTSSEFSNPKRRLSHLMTMYGFIIFVATTAIMIFAYPTAANDTPAIWPLFWHLGALSLCVGGYWFWFAIRVDVAAEGHPWYKINPRSDMFILSLLATCTFALLWSISGGVGLFFVLFIASATFLFTTVIWSKFAHMFFKPAAAFEKRVVQADGSNDGLPGDFDLTSKEVQDKFPDIPTYMGETPAEMGPGIRREPARHY
;
A
#
# COMPACT_ATOMS: atom_id res chain seq x y z
N MET A 1 21.86 18.25 6.99
CA MET A 1 20.65 17.67 6.35
C MET A 1 20.94 16.47 5.46
N GLN A 2 21.91 16.51 4.55
CA GLN A 2 22.24 15.37 3.66
C GLN A 2 22.56 14.08 4.44
N THR A 3 23.44 14.13 5.43
CA THR A 3 23.76 12.97 6.30
C THR A 3 22.53 12.41 7.00
N TYR A 4 21.63 13.27 7.47
CA TYR A 4 20.37 12.84 8.09
C TYR A 4 19.50 12.05 7.09
N ILE A 5 19.35 12.53 5.85
CA ILE A 5 18.58 11.80 4.82
C ILE A 5 19.25 10.45 4.49
N ILE A 6 20.58 10.40 4.37
CA ILE A 6 21.32 9.15 4.14
C ILE A 6 21.03 8.15 5.27
N LEU A 7 21.09 8.60 6.54
CA LEU A 7 20.76 7.75 7.69
C LEU A 7 19.31 7.26 7.66
N MET A 8 18.34 8.09 7.24
CA MET A 8 16.95 7.67 7.09
C MET A 8 16.78 6.61 6.00
N VAL A 9 17.45 6.75 4.87
CA VAL A 9 17.45 5.73 3.80
C VAL A 9 18.05 4.42 4.30
N LEU A 10 19.18 4.48 5.01
CA LEU A 10 19.78 3.29 5.62
C LEU A 10 18.87 2.64 6.67
N ALA A 11 18.14 3.43 7.46
CA ALA A 11 17.16 2.92 8.42
C ALA A 11 16.00 2.20 7.71
N VAL A 12 15.52 2.72 6.58
CA VAL A 12 14.47 2.05 5.78
C VAL A 12 14.98 0.74 5.19
N ILE A 13 16.18 0.74 4.60
CA ILE A 13 16.79 -0.47 4.02
C ILE A 13 17.00 -1.51 5.12
N GLY A 14 17.68 -1.13 6.22
CA GLY A 14 17.95 -2.02 7.34
C GLY A 14 16.68 -2.55 7.98
N GLY A 15 15.69 -1.68 8.21
CA GLY A 15 14.38 -2.07 8.74
C GLY A 15 13.63 -3.03 7.82
N THR A 16 13.65 -2.80 6.50
CA THR A 16 12.98 -3.68 5.54
C THR A 16 13.68 -5.04 5.46
N LEU A 17 15.01 -5.07 5.41
CA LEU A 17 15.78 -6.33 5.39
C LEU A 17 15.59 -7.13 6.68
N PHE A 18 15.58 -6.45 7.83
CA PHE A 18 15.29 -7.08 9.11
C PHE A 18 13.87 -7.62 9.16
N ASP A 19 12.88 -6.90 8.61
CA ASP A 19 11.49 -7.37 8.52
C ASP A 19 11.38 -8.67 7.72
N VAL A 20 12.05 -8.75 6.55
CA VAL A 20 12.12 -9.97 5.73
C VAL A 20 12.71 -11.14 6.52
N TRP A 21 13.81 -10.89 7.23
CA TRP A 21 14.49 -11.92 8.02
C TRP A 21 13.63 -12.37 9.20
N HIS A 22 13.10 -11.43 9.98
CA HIS A 22 12.30 -11.69 11.18
C HIS A 22 11.00 -12.43 10.86
N LYS A 23 10.29 -12.02 9.80
CA LYS A 23 9.06 -12.67 9.34
C LYS A 23 9.30 -13.93 8.52
N LYS A 24 10.57 -14.27 8.22
CA LYS A 24 10.95 -15.38 7.33
C LYS A 24 10.28 -15.31 5.96
N SER A 25 9.95 -14.11 5.49
CA SER A 25 9.21 -13.90 4.23
C SER A 25 9.96 -14.46 3.04
N ALA A 26 11.28 -14.30 2.97
CA ALA A 26 12.10 -14.86 1.90
C ALA A 26 12.04 -16.40 1.86
N LYS A 27 12.06 -17.05 3.03
CA LYS A 27 11.91 -18.50 3.12
C LYS A 27 10.52 -18.93 2.66
N TYR A 28 9.47 -18.23 3.10
CA TYR A 28 8.10 -18.47 2.67
C TYR A 28 7.95 -18.38 1.15
N PHE A 29 8.42 -17.29 0.54
CA PHE A 29 8.31 -17.09 -0.91
C PHE A 29 9.13 -18.10 -1.72
N SER A 30 10.30 -18.50 -1.22
CA SER A 30 11.09 -19.57 -1.84
C SER A 30 10.35 -20.90 -1.83
N GLU A 31 9.82 -21.30 -0.66
CA GLU A 31 9.05 -22.54 -0.53
C GLU A 31 7.76 -22.50 -1.36
N ASN A 32 7.08 -21.34 -1.39
CA ASN A 32 5.88 -21.17 -2.20
C ASN A 32 6.18 -21.28 -3.69
N THR A 33 7.26 -20.65 -4.16
CA THR A 33 7.70 -20.75 -5.55
C THR A 33 8.05 -22.19 -5.92
N GLU A 34 8.73 -22.95 -5.05
CA GLU A 34 9.01 -24.37 -5.30
C GLU A 34 7.75 -25.23 -5.36
N ARG A 35 6.79 -24.98 -4.46
CA ARG A 35 5.49 -25.66 -4.48
C ARG A 35 4.70 -25.33 -5.76
N GLY A 36 4.68 -24.06 -6.17
CA GLY A 36 4.06 -23.61 -7.41
C GLY A 36 4.66 -24.31 -8.62
N LYS A 37 6.00 -24.41 -8.71
CA LYS A 37 6.68 -25.15 -9.79
C LYS A 37 6.28 -26.62 -9.87
N ARG A 38 6.09 -27.30 -8.74
CA ARG A 38 5.66 -28.71 -8.70
C ARG A 38 4.22 -28.90 -9.14
N ASN A 39 3.36 -27.91 -8.88
CA ASN A 39 1.94 -27.94 -9.19
C ASN A 39 1.60 -27.25 -10.53
N SER A 40 2.60 -26.70 -11.20
CA SER A 40 2.48 -26.02 -12.48
C SER A 40 1.98 -26.98 -13.55
N LYS A 41 0.96 -26.55 -14.30
CA LYS A 41 0.39 -27.31 -15.42
C LYS A 41 1.11 -27.01 -16.72
N ARG A 42 1.82 -25.88 -16.79
CA ARG A 42 2.62 -25.47 -17.95
C ARG A 42 3.73 -24.51 -17.56
N GLU A 43 4.78 -24.47 -18.37
CA GLU A 43 5.81 -23.45 -18.23
C GLU A 43 5.33 -22.09 -18.75
N VAL A 44 5.60 -21.04 -17.97
CA VAL A 44 5.41 -19.64 -18.37
C VAL A 44 6.70 -19.14 -19.02
N SER A 45 6.60 -18.77 -20.29
CA SER A 45 7.73 -18.29 -21.08
C SER A 45 8.27 -16.95 -20.57
N SER A 46 9.50 -16.63 -20.97
CA SER A 46 10.16 -15.38 -20.56
C SER A 46 9.40 -14.14 -21.03
N SER A 47 8.79 -14.17 -22.23
CA SER A 47 7.99 -13.06 -22.75
C SER A 47 6.70 -12.84 -21.96
N GLU A 48 6.00 -13.92 -21.57
CA GLU A 48 4.82 -13.85 -20.71
C GLU A 48 5.17 -13.29 -19.33
N ARG A 49 6.30 -13.71 -18.75
CA ARG A 49 6.81 -13.16 -17.48
C ARG A 49 7.05 -11.66 -17.60
N THR A 50 7.70 -11.19 -18.66
CA THR A 50 7.91 -9.75 -18.89
C THR A 50 6.57 -9.01 -19.03
N GLY A 51 5.61 -9.57 -19.77
CA GLY A 51 4.26 -9.02 -19.89
C GLY A 51 3.59 -8.84 -18.54
N MET A 52 3.66 -9.85 -17.67
CA MET A 52 3.10 -9.79 -16.31
C MET A 52 3.81 -8.78 -15.40
N ILE A 53 5.14 -8.60 -15.53
CA ILE A 53 5.84 -7.53 -14.80
C ILE A 53 5.29 -6.16 -15.20
N VAL A 54 5.17 -5.92 -16.51
CA VAL A 54 4.60 -4.66 -17.04
C VAL A 54 3.18 -4.46 -16.55
N GLU A 55 2.38 -5.52 -16.55
CA GLU A 55 1.00 -5.47 -16.08
C GLU A 55 0.92 -5.18 -14.58
N THR A 56 1.74 -5.83 -13.74
CA THR A 56 1.82 -5.55 -12.30
C THR A 56 2.20 -4.10 -12.02
N ILE A 57 3.16 -3.55 -12.75
CA ILE A 57 3.54 -2.13 -12.58
C ILE A 57 2.35 -1.23 -12.94
N LYS A 58 1.70 -1.48 -14.08
CA LYS A 58 0.53 -0.68 -14.50
C LYS A 58 -0.65 -0.81 -13.55
N SER A 59 -0.96 -2.03 -13.11
CA SER A 59 -2.14 -2.32 -12.30
C SER A 59 -1.90 -1.89 -10.84
N GLU A 60 -0.84 -2.37 -10.21
CA GLU A 60 -0.62 -2.21 -8.78
C GLU A 60 0.08 -0.90 -8.42
N VAL A 61 1.17 -0.58 -9.12
CA VAL A 61 1.98 0.61 -8.79
C VAL A 61 1.33 1.86 -9.34
N LEU A 62 0.91 1.86 -10.61
CA LEU A 62 0.39 3.10 -11.20
C LEU A 62 -1.03 3.43 -10.74
N THR A 63 -1.86 2.41 -10.55
CA THR A 63 -3.30 2.64 -10.34
C THR A 63 -3.86 1.97 -9.11
N SER A 64 -3.10 1.13 -8.40
CA SER A 64 -3.58 0.36 -7.24
C SER A 64 -4.90 -0.36 -7.51
N SER A 65 -4.97 -1.04 -8.66
CA SER A 65 -6.18 -1.69 -9.17
C SER A 65 -6.76 -2.77 -8.27
N GLU A 66 -5.96 -3.33 -7.35
CA GLU A 66 -6.46 -4.29 -6.36
C GLU A 66 -7.54 -3.69 -5.44
N PHE A 67 -7.59 -2.37 -5.29
CA PHE A 67 -8.69 -1.72 -4.59
C PHE A 67 -9.94 -1.62 -5.46
N SER A 68 -10.85 -2.57 -5.28
CA SER A 68 -12.19 -2.55 -5.90
C SER A 68 -13.02 -1.35 -5.43
N ASN A 69 -12.83 -0.89 -4.18
CA ASN A 69 -13.50 0.28 -3.65
C ASN A 69 -12.85 1.58 -4.19
N PRO A 70 -13.57 2.40 -4.99
CA PRO A 70 -12.99 3.57 -5.64
C PRO A 70 -12.56 4.66 -4.66
N LYS A 71 -13.25 4.81 -3.51
CA LYS A 71 -12.87 5.78 -2.48
C LYS A 71 -11.55 5.40 -1.82
N ARG A 72 -11.42 4.11 -1.47
CA ARG A 72 -10.17 3.58 -0.90
C ARG A 72 -9.02 3.66 -1.90
N ARG A 73 -9.29 3.36 -3.17
CA ARG A 73 -8.32 3.48 -4.26
C ARG A 73 -7.82 4.92 -4.40
N LEU A 74 -8.73 5.88 -4.49
CA LEU A 74 -8.36 7.29 -4.66
C LEU A 74 -7.57 7.83 -3.46
N SER A 75 -8.04 7.59 -2.24
CA SER A 75 -7.31 7.95 -1.02
C SER A 75 -5.91 7.34 -0.98
N HIS A 76 -5.77 6.07 -1.38
CA HIS A 76 -4.47 5.42 -1.45
C HIS A 76 -3.56 6.04 -2.53
N LEU A 77 -4.07 6.35 -3.72
CA LEU A 77 -3.28 7.00 -4.77
C LEU A 77 -2.80 8.39 -4.33
N MET A 78 -3.66 9.16 -3.67
CA MET A 78 -3.29 10.47 -3.13
C MET A 78 -2.18 10.37 -2.06
N THR A 79 -2.26 9.38 -1.17
CA THR A 79 -1.20 9.14 -0.17
C THR A 79 0.09 8.62 -0.81
N MET A 80 0.01 7.64 -1.70
CA MET A 80 1.17 7.05 -2.35
C MET A 80 1.93 8.06 -3.22
N TYR A 81 1.25 8.73 -4.16
CA TYR A 81 1.90 9.72 -5.01
C TYR A 81 2.27 10.99 -4.25
N GLY A 82 1.44 11.41 -3.29
CA GLY A 82 1.76 12.52 -2.40
C GLY A 82 3.08 12.27 -1.65
N PHE A 83 3.24 11.07 -1.08
CA PHE A 83 4.48 10.66 -0.40
C PHE A 83 5.68 10.59 -1.36
N ILE A 84 5.53 9.98 -2.54
CA ILE A 84 6.62 9.89 -3.53
C ILE A 84 7.09 11.28 -3.93
N ILE A 85 6.17 12.18 -4.29
CA ILE A 85 6.49 13.55 -4.69
C ILE A 85 7.15 14.29 -3.53
N PHE A 86 6.59 14.20 -2.31
CA PHE A 86 7.11 14.86 -1.12
C PHE A 86 8.54 14.43 -0.79
N VAL A 87 8.82 13.13 -0.78
CA VAL A 87 10.16 12.60 -0.48
C VAL A 87 11.14 12.88 -1.62
N ALA A 88 10.74 12.70 -2.88
CA ALA A 88 11.61 12.94 -4.03
C ALA A 88 12.03 14.41 -4.12
N THR A 89 11.09 15.34 -3.98
CA THR A 89 11.38 16.78 -3.97
C THR A 89 12.21 17.19 -2.76
N THR A 90 11.98 16.59 -1.59
CA THR A 90 12.86 16.76 -0.41
C THR A 90 14.30 16.37 -0.73
N ALA A 91 14.50 15.20 -1.34
CA ALA A 91 15.84 14.74 -1.73
C ALA A 91 16.47 15.67 -2.79
N ILE A 92 15.73 16.06 -3.82
CA ILE A 92 16.23 16.96 -4.87
C ILE A 92 16.68 18.29 -4.26
N MET A 93 15.87 18.92 -3.41
CA MET A 93 16.23 20.19 -2.77
C MET A 93 17.47 20.02 -1.87
N ILE A 94 17.56 18.96 -1.07
CA ILE A 94 18.67 18.74 -0.13
C ILE A 94 19.98 18.38 -0.83
N PHE A 95 19.95 17.63 -1.94
CA PHE A 95 21.15 17.13 -2.61
C PHE A 95 21.59 17.99 -3.80
N ALA A 96 20.67 18.48 -4.62
CA ALA A 96 21.01 19.30 -5.78
C ALA A 96 21.15 20.79 -5.44
N TYR A 97 20.50 21.28 -4.38
CA TYR A 97 20.54 22.68 -3.95
C TYR A 97 20.97 22.83 -2.47
N PRO A 98 22.15 22.29 -2.06
CA PRO A 98 22.53 22.18 -0.65
C PRO A 98 23.02 23.50 -0.02
N THR A 99 23.27 24.53 -0.82
CA THR A 99 23.86 25.80 -0.36
C THR A 99 23.04 26.98 -0.87
N ALA A 100 23.12 28.10 -0.16
CA ALA A 100 22.51 29.36 -0.59
C ALA A 100 23.17 29.97 -1.84
N ALA A 101 24.20 29.34 -2.41
CA ALA A 101 24.87 29.81 -3.63
C ALA A 101 24.03 29.57 -4.89
N ASN A 102 23.11 28.61 -4.87
CA ASN A 102 22.17 28.34 -5.96
C ASN A 102 20.75 28.44 -5.43
N ASP A 103 19.97 29.37 -5.95
CA ASP A 103 18.55 29.47 -5.64
C ASP A 103 17.85 28.17 -6.05
N THR A 104 17.06 27.61 -5.14
CA THR A 104 16.23 26.44 -5.45
C THR A 104 15.12 26.86 -6.42
N PRO A 105 15.01 26.26 -7.62
CA PRO A 105 13.93 26.58 -8.54
C PRO A 105 12.56 26.41 -7.89
N ALA A 106 11.67 27.40 -8.05
CA ALA A 106 10.36 27.46 -7.39
C ALA A 106 9.45 26.24 -7.66
N ILE A 107 9.72 25.48 -8.73
CA ILE A 107 9.03 24.24 -9.05
C ILE A 107 9.22 23.15 -7.99
N TRP A 108 10.38 23.07 -7.32
CA TRP A 108 10.64 22.05 -6.32
C TRP A 108 9.88 22.29 -5.01
N PRO A 109 9.90 23.51 -4.43
CA PRO A 109 9.02 23.83 -3.31
C PRO A 109 7.54 23.67 -3.67
N LEU A 110 7.11 24.04 -4.89
CA LEU A 110 5.73 23.85 -5.32
C LEU A 110 5.33 22.37 -5.28
N PHE A 111 6.10 21.49 -5.91
CA PHE A 111 5.82 20.05 -5.88
C PHE A 111 5.90 19.46 -4.47
N TRP A 112 6.82 19.94 -3.64
CA TRP A 112 6.92 19.53 -2.24
C TRP A 112 5.62 19.84 -1.47
N HIS A 113 5.07 21.04 -1.63
CA HIS A 113 3.79 21.41 -1.01
C HIS A 113 2.62 20.62 -1.57
N LEU A 114 2.55 20.43 -2.90
CA LEU A 114 1.50 19.62 -3.53
C LEU A 114 1.55 18.16 -3.08
N GLY A 115 2.76 17.60 -2.93
CA GLY A 115 2.96 16.25 -2.39
C GLY A 115 2.47 16.13 -0.95
N ALA A 116 2.86 17.07 -0.08
CA ALA A 116 2.42 17.11 1.31
C ALA A 116 0.90 17.30 1.45
N LEU A 117 0.30 18.19 0.65
CA LEU A 117 -1.15 18.42 0.64
C LEU A 117 -1.91 17.18 0.14
N SER A 118 -1.47 16.55 -0.94
CA SER A 118 -2.05 15.30 -1.43
C SER A 118 -2.00 14.20 -0.37
N LEU A 119 -0.86 14.11 0.35
CA LEU A 119 -0.66 13.17 1.44
C LEU A 119 -1.61 13.44 2.61
N CYS A 120 -1.77 14.70 3.03
CA CYS A 120 -2.74 15.12 4.04
C CYS A 120 -4.17 14.75 3.64
N VAL A 121 -4.62 15.16 2.44
CA VAL A 121 -6.00 14.93 1.99
C VAL A 121 -6.28 13.43 1.90
N GLY A 122 -5.42 12.67 1.24
CA GLY A 122 -5.58 11.22 1.13
C GLY A 122 -5.53 10.51 2.49
N GLY A 123 -4.59 10.91 3.36
CA GLY A 123 -4.35 10.26 4.64
C GLY A 123 -5.42 10.56 5.69
N TYR A 124 -5.88 11.81 5.79
CA TYR A 124 -6.96 12.18 6.71
C TYR A 124 -8.29 11.62 6.23
N TRP A 125 -8.52 11.59 4.92
CA TRP A 125 -9.68 10.90 4.36
C TRP A 125 -9.65 9.40 4.70
N PHE A 126 -8.48 8.75 4.59
CA PHE A 126 -8.32 7.37 5.04
C PHE A 126 -8.64 7.21 6.52
N TRP A 127 -8.03 8.04 7.37
CA TRP A 127 -8.10 7.94 8.83
C TRP A 127 -9.52 8.10 9.36
N PHE A 128 -10.24 9.12 8.90
CA PHE A 128 -11.55 9.47 9.45
C PHE A 128 -12.73 8.76 8.77
N ALA A 129 -12.58 8.27 7.53
CA ALA A 129 -13.74 7.82 6.76
C ALA A 129 -13.59 6.47 6.05
N ILE A 130 -12.38 5.96 5.83
CA ILE A 130 -12.16 4.73 5.04
C ILE A 130 -11.59 3.59 5.89
N ARG A 131 -10.85 3.91 6.95
CA ARG A 131 -10.29 2.93 7.88
C ARG A 131 -11.41 2.00 8.36
N VAL A 132 -11.20 0.69 8.17
CA VAL A 132 -12.21 -0.36 8.41
C VAL A 132 -12.74 -0.29 9.84
N ASP A 133 -11.86 -0.12 10.82
CA ASP A 133 -12.22 0.04 12.22
C ASP A 133 -13.28 1.14 12.43
N VAL A 134 -13.17 2.25 11.70
CA VAL A 134 -14.09 3.39 11.81
C VAL A 134 -15.33 3.20 10.94
N ALA A 135 -15.15 2.78 9.68
CA ALA A 135 -16.22 2.80 8.68
C ALA A 135 -17.11 1.55 8.69
N ALA A 136 -16.59 0.41 9.17
CA ALA A 136 -17.29 -0.87 9.17
C ALA A 136 -17.45 -1.46 10.58
N GLU A 137 -16.45 -1.29 11.45
CA GLU A 137 -16.51 -1.84 12.82
C GLU A 137 -17.07 -0.83 13.86
N GLY A 138 -17.28 0.43 13.46
CA GLY A 138 -17.85 1.47 14.32
C GLY A 138 -17.00 1.86 15.53
N HIS A 139 -15.69 1.60 15.47
CA HIS A 139 -14.77 2.10 16.47
C HIS A 139 -14.60 3.61 16.37
N PRO A 140 -14.47 4.31 17.52
CA PRO A 140 -14.16 5.73 17.50
C PRO A 140 -12.84 6.01 16.77
N TRP A 141 -12.78 7.09 16.00
CA TRP A 141 -11.60 7.47 15.21
C TRP A 141 -10.33 7.68 16.06
N TYR A 142 -10.49 8.03 17.34
CA TYR A 142 -9.39 8.22 18.29
C TYR A 142 -8.91 6.91 18.93
N LYS A 143 -9.58 5.77 18.67
CA LYS A 143 -9.08 4.45 19.09
C LYS A 143 -7.91 4.09 18.19
N ILE A 144 -6.70 4.13 18.74
CA ILE A 144 -5.46 3.83 18.01
C ILE A 144 -5.07 2.38 18.26
N ASN A 145 -4.77 1.65 17.20
CA ASN A 145 -4.12 0.36 17.26
C ASN A 145 -2.65 0.50 16.82
N PRO A 146 -1.68 0.50 17.75
CA PRO A 146 -0.29 0.80 17.44
C PRO A 146 0.32 -0.05 16.32
N ARG A 147 -0.04 -1.33 16.21
CA ARG A 147 0.52 -2.20 15.16
C ARG A 147 0.00 -1.87 13.76
N SER A 148 -1.25 -1.41 13.65
CA SER A 148 -1.85 -1.10 12.35
C SER A 148 -1.72 0.36 11.95
N ASP A 149 -1.64 1.26 12.93
CA ASP A 149 -1.89 2.69 12.73
C ASP A 149 -0.61 3.54 12.81
N MET A 150 0.46 3.00 13.39
CA MET A 150 1.71 3.74 13.58
C MET A 150 2.29 4.28 12.28
N PHE A 151 2.19 3.52 11.18
CA PHE A 151 2.60 3.99 9.85
C PHE A 151 1.79 5.21 9.39
N ILE A 152 0.46 5.13 9.39
CA ILE A 152 -0.38 6.21 8.88
C ILE A 152 -0.34 7.45 9.80
N LEU A 153 -0.26 7.26 11.12
CA LEU A 153 -0.17 8.36 12.06
C LEU A 153 1.15 9.12 11.95
N SER A 154 2.28 8.40 11.82
CA SER A 154 3.58 9.03 11.60
C SER A 154 3.67 9.71 10.23
N LEU A 155 3.05 9.13 9.21
CA LEU A 155 2.93 9.73 7.88
C LEU A 155 2.11 11.04 7.93
N LEU A 156 0.96 11.03 8.61
CA LEU A 156 0.10 12.20 8.81
C LEU A 156 0.80 13.28 9.64
N ALA A 157 1.45 12.91 10.73
CA ALA A 157 2.23 13.85 11.54
C ALA A 157 3.33 14.50 10.69
N THR A 158 4.02 13.72 9.87
CA THR A 158 5.10 14.21 9.00
C THR A 158 4.61 15.24 7.99
N CYS A 159 3.56 14.96 7.21
CA CYS A 159 3.07 15.92 6.23
C CYS A 159 2.42 17.15 6.87
N THR A 160 1.71 16.98 7.99
CA THR A 160 1.07 18.10 8.69
C THR A 160 2.10 19.04 9.30
N PHE A 161 3.08 18.52 10.03
CA PHE A 161 4.12 19.37 10.62
C PHE A 161 5.07 19.95 9.58
N ALA A 162 5.28 19.27 8.44
CA ALA A 162 6.00 19.84 7.31
C ALA A 162 5.31 21.10 6.75
N LEU A 163 3.99 21.05 6.53
CA LEU A 163 3.21 22.20 6.06
C LEU A 163 3.13 23.32 7.09
N LEU A 164 2.95 22.99 8.37
CA LEU A 164 2.96 24.00 9.45
C LEU A 164 4.34 24.65 9.59
N TRP A 165 5.40 23.87 9.40
CA TRP A 165 6.76 24.38 9.37
C TRP A 165 6.99 25.31 8.17
N SER A 166 6.50 24.97 6.98
CA SER A 166 6.71 25.81 5.80
C SER A 166 6.06 27.19 5.91
N ILE A 167 4.98 27.32 6.71
CA ILE A 167 4.33 28.60 7.02
C ILE A 167 5.09 29.36 8.11
N SER A 168 5.52 28.67 9.17
CA SER A 168 6.14 29.31 10.34
C SER A 168 7.61 29.69 10.12
N GLY A 169 8.32 28.95 9.28
CA GLY A 169 9.73 29.18 8.96
C GLY A 169 10.70 28.89 10.11
N GLY A 170 12.00 28.88 9.78
CA GLY A 170 13.08 28.75 10.77
C GLY A 170 13.15 27.41 11.50
N VAL A 171 13.97 27.37 12.56
CA VAL A 171 14.14 26.19 13.43
C VAL A 171 13.28 26.39 14.68
N GLY A 172 12.00 26.00 14.61
CA GLY A 172 11.02 26.15 15.68
C GLY A 172 10.29 24.86 16.02
N LEU A 173 9.20 24.95 16.80
CA LEU A 173 8.41 23.79 17.24
C LEU A 173 7.98 22.89 16.07
N PHE A 174 7.42 23.47 15.00
CA PHE A 174 6.93 22.68 13.86
C PHE A 174 8.07 22.01 13.08
N PHE A 175 9.26 22.63 13.02
CA PHE A 175 10.43 21.97 12.46
C PHE A 175 10.84 20.75 13.28
N VAL A 176 10.90 20.89 14.61
CA VAL A 176 11.25 19.79 15.51
C VAL A 176 10.24 18.66 15.39
N LEU A 177 8.95 18.98 15.39
CA LEU A 177 7.87 18.00 15.24
C LEU A 177 7.93 17.29 13.88
N PHE A 178 8.21 18.02 12.80
CA PHE A 178 8.39 17.45 11.46
C PHE A 178 9.57 16.47 11.41
N ILE A 179 10.74 16.87 11.93
CA ILE A 179 11.92 16.00 11.94
C ILE A 179 11.70 14.79 12.86
N ALA A 180 11.07 14.97 14.02
CA ALA A 180 10.76 13.88 14.94
C ALA A 180 9.78 12.87 14.32
N SER A 181 8.70 13.33 13.69
CA SER A 181 7.74 12.45 13.04
C SER A 181 8.32 11.74 11.81
N ALA A 182 9.15 12.44 11.02
CA ALA A 182 9.84 11.86 9.88
C ALA A 182 10.85 10.78 10.33
N THR A 183 11.63 11.07 11.37
CA THR A 183 12.56 10.12 11.96
C THR A 183 11.81 8.87 12.44
N PHE A 184 10.70 9.08 13.16
CA PHE A 184 9.88 7.97 13.64
C PHE A 184 9.29 7.15 12.49
N LEU A 185 8.77 7.79 11.43
CA LEU A 185 8.26 7.11 10.24
C LEU A 185 9.30 6.18 9.59
N PHE A 186 10.54 6.65 9.43
CA PHE A 186 11.59 5.91 8.72
C PHE A 186 12.37 4.92 9.59
N THR A 187 12.38 5.09 10.91
CA THR A 187 13.10 4.18 11.85
C THR A 187 12.22 3.06 12.39
N THR A 188 10.90 3.17 12.29
CA THR A 188 9.96 2.20 12.86
C THR A 188 9.39 1.21 11.83
N VAL A 189 10.07 1.04 10.69
CA VAL A 189 9.63 0.19 9.57
C VAL A 189 9.19 -1.20 10.02
N ILE A 190 9.96 -1.86 10.89
CA ILE A 190 9.72 -3.25 11.34
C ILE A 190 8.44 -3.43 12.17
N TRP A 191 7.98 -2.39 12.85
CA TRP A 191 6.77 -2.43 13.69
C TRP A 191 5.56 -1.83 12.98
N SER A 192 5.75 -1.39 11.73
CA SER A 192 4.75 -0.64 10.98
C SER A 192 4.34 -1.41 9.73
N LYS A 193 3.31 -0.88 9.04
CA LYS A 193 2.97 -1.37 7.72
C LYS A 193 3.94 -0.92 6.63
N PHE A 194 4.89 -0.02 6.88
CA PHE A 194 5.74 0.60 5.83
C PHE A 194 6.29 -0.40 4.81
N ALA A 195 6.81 -1.54 5.26
CA ALA A 195 7.43 -2.54 4.39
C ALA A 195 6.47 -3.15 3.33
N HIS A 196 5.15 -3.08 3.54
CA HIS A 196 4.15 -3.55 2.57
C HIS A 196 4.26 -2.84 1.21
N MET A 197 4.80 -1.62 1.17
CA MET A 197 5.02 -0.87 -0.08
C MET A 197 5.96 -1.61 -1.04
N PHE A 198 6.91 -2.40 -0.50
CA PHE A 198 7.88 -3.15 -1.29
C PHE A 198 7.39 -4.57 -1.62
N PHE A 199 6.72 -5.24 -0.66
CA PHE A 199 6.31 -6.63 -0.83
C PHE A 199 5.06 -6.79 -1.70
N LYS A 200 4.16 -5.80 -1.72
CA LYS A 200 2.88 -5.93 -2.39
C LYS A 200 2.99 -6.09 -3.91
N PRO A 201 3.80 -5.29 -4.64
CA PRO A 201 4.02 -5.53 -6.08
C PRO A 201 4.67 -6.90 -6.36
N ALA A 202 5.58 -7.36 -5.49
CA ALA A 202 6.22 -8.66 -5.65
C ALA A 202 5.21 -9.81 -5.50
N ALA A 203 4.36 -9.76 -4.47
CA ALA A 203 3.30 -10.76 -4.26
C ALA A 203 2.26 -10.73 -5.40
N ALA A 204 1.89 -9.55 -5.92
CA ALA A 204 0.98 -9.44 -7.05
C ALA A 204 1.57 -10.02 -8.34
N PHE A 205 2.87 -9.84 -8.57
CA PHE A 205 3.57 -10.49 -9.68
C PHE A 205 3.58 -12.02 -9.53
N GLU A 206 3.92 -12.54 -8.35
CA GLU A 206 3.88 -13.99 -8.08
C GLU A 206 2.49 -14.57 -8.32
N LYS A 207 1.44 -13.90 -7.83
CA LYS A 207 0.05 -14.30 -8.05
C LYS A 207 -0.27 -14.44 -9.54
N ARG A 208 0.16 -13.49 -10.38
CA ARG A 208 -0.04 -13.55 -11.84
C ARG A 208 0.69 -14.74 -12.46
N VAL A 209 1.93 -15.01 -12.03
CA VAL A 209 2.72 -16.15 -12.53
C VAL A 209 2.03 -17.48 -12.18
N VAL A 210 1.57 -17.62 -10.94
CA VAL A 210 0.87 -18.81 -10.44
C VAL A 210 -0.49 -19.03 -11.13
N GLN A 211 -1.17 -17.95 -11.50
CA GLN A 211 -2.38 -18.05 -12.34
C GLN A 211 -2.04 -18.47 -13.77
N ALA A 212 -0.99 -17.89 -14.35
CA ALA A 212 -0.58 -18.16 -15.72
C ALA A 212 -0.03 -19.59 -15.93
N ASP A 213 0.64 -20.15 -14.91
CA ASP A 213 1.18 -21.51 -14.94
C ASP A 213 0.13 -22.60 -14.61
N GLY A 214 -1.07 -22.19 -14.20
CA GLY A 214 -2.22 -23.06 -13.92
C GLY A 214 -2.17 -23.80 -12.58
N SER A 215 -1.16 -23.54 -11.74
CA SER A 215 -1.07 -24.09 -10.39
C SER A 215 -2.09 -23.43 -9.44
N ASN A 216 -2.43 -22.15 -9.68
CA ASN A 216 -3.44 -21.38 -8.93
C ASN A 216 -3.27 -21.42 -7.39
N ASP A 217 -2.04 -21.59 -6.88
CA ASP A 217 -1.76 -21.80 -5.45
C ASP A 217 -2.57 -22.99 -4.84
N GLY A 218 -2.92 -23.97 -5.67
CA GLY A 218 -3.79 -25.09 -5.28
C GLY A 218 -5.26 -24.71 -5.13
N LEU A 219 -5.65 -23.47 -5.45
CA LEU A 219 -7.04 -23.06 -5.55
C LEU A 219 -7.67 -23.64 -6.83
N PRO A 220 -8.99 -23.92 -6.80
CA PRO A 220 -9.72 -24.24 -8.02
C PRO A 220 -9.53 -23.12 -9.05
N GLY A 221 -9.44 -23.50 -10.32
CA GLY A 221 -9.51 -22.50 -11.40
C GLY A 221 -10.90 -21.88 -11.50
N ASP A 222 -11.01 -20.84 -12.31
CA ASP A 222 -12.30 -20.24 -12.63
C ASP A 222 -13.18 -21.28 -13.34
N PHE A 223 -14.40 -21.48 -12.82
CA PHE A 223 -15.39 -22.37 -13.42
C PHE A 223 -16.39 -21.55 -14.24
N ASP A 224 -16.72 -22.04 -15.44
CA ASP A 224 -17.92 -21.58 -16.11
C ASP A 224 -19.14 -22.21 -15.42
N LEU A 225 -19.81 -21.41 -14.60
CA LEU A 225 -21.01 -21.80 -13.85
C LEU A 225 -22.17 -22.19 -14.78
N THR A 226 -22.14 -21.85 -16.07
CA THR A 226 -23.15 -22.26 -17.05
C THR A 226 -22.84 -23.60 -17.71
N SER A 227 -21.63 -24.11 -17.56
CA SER A 227 -21.22 -25.36 -18.19
C SER A 227 -21.88 -26.57 -17.52
N LYS A 228 -22.33 -27.52 -18.33
CA LYS A 228 -22.97 -28.75 -17.85
C LYS A 228 -22.03 -29.56 -16.96
N GLU A 229 -20.74 -29.61 -17.30
CA GLU A 229 -19.71 -30.35 -16.55
C GLU A 229 -19.53 -29.80 -15.12
N VAL A 230 -19.60 -28.49 -14.94
CA VAL A 230 -19.51 -27.84 -13.63
C VAL A 230 -20.80 -28.06 -12.83
N GLN A 231 -21.97 -27.94 -13.48
CA GLN A 231 -23.27 -28.20 -12.86
C GLN A 231 -23.42 -29.66 -12.42
N ASP A 232 -22.93 -30.62 -13.21
CA ASP A 232 -22.93 -32.04 -12.87
C ASP A 232 -21.99 -32.33 -11.67
N LYS A 233 -20.85 -31.64 -11.61
CA LYS A 233 -19.84 -31.81 -10.55
C LYS A 233 -20.26 -31.16 -9.23
N PHE A 234 -20.98 -30.03 -9.31
CA PHE A 234 -21.45 -29.25 -8.18
C PHE A 234 -22.95 -28.95 -8.33
N PRO A 235 -23.82 -29.96 -8.13
CA PRO A 235 -25.25 -29.84 -8.39
C PRO A 235 -25.98 -28.86 -7.44
N ASP A 236 -25.29 -28.41 -6.40
CA ASP A 236 -25.77 -27.49 -5.38
C ASP A 236 -25.44 -26.01 -5.67
N ILE A 237 -24.72 -25.69 -6.77
CA ILE A 237 -24.45 -24.30 -7.21
C ILE A 237 -25.67 -23.38 -7.14
N PRO A 238 -26.88 -23.79 -7.62
CA PRO A 238 -28.06 -22.94 -7.55
C PRO A 238 -28.45 -22.53 -6.13
N THR A 239 -28.10 -23.33 -5.11
CA THR A 239 -28.44 -23.07 -3.71
C THR A 239 -27.65 -21.92 -3.11
N TYR A 240 -26.40 -21.69 -3.53
CA TYR A 240 -25.52 -20.64 -2.97
C TYR A 240 -25.09 -19.56 -3.96
N MET A 241 -25.12 -19.80 -5.28
CA MET A 241 -24.82 -18.81 -6.33
C MET A 241 -25.99 -18.51 -7.28
N GLY A 242 -27.21 -18.95 -6.96
CA GLY A 242 -28.43 -18.58 -7.70
C GLY A 242 -28.81 -17.10 -7.54
N GLU A 243 -29.80 -16.63 -8.30
CA GLU A 243 -30.26 -15.23 -8.25
C GLU A 243 -30.77 -14.80 -6.86
N THR A 244 -31.35 -15.75 -6.11
CA THR A 244 -31.88 -15.56 -4.75
C THR A 244 -31.53 -16.75 -3.85
N PRO A 245 -30.28 -16.83 -3.33
CA PRO A 245 -29.89 -17.91 -2.43
C PRO A 245 -30.67 -17.80 -1.11
N ALA A 246 -31.36 -18.87 -0.71
CA ALA A 246 -32.29 -18.86 0.42
C ALA A 246 -31.65 -18.48 1.77
N GLU A 247 -30.37 -18.81 1.96
CA GLU A 247 -29.62 -18.61 3.23
C GLU A 247 -28.60 -17.45 3.16
N MET A 248 -28.60 -16.68 2.07
CA MET A 248 -27.74 -15.49 1.95
C MET A 248 -28.52 -14.26 2.42
N GLY A 249 -28.22 -13.79 3.64
CA GLY A 249 -28.69 -12.48 4.10
C GLY A 249 -28.26 -11.36 3.14
N PRO A 250 -28.79 -10.13 3.28
CA PRO A 250 -28.51 -9.01 2.36
C PRO A 250 -27.01 -8.67 2.19
N GLY A 251 -26.12 -9.23 3.02
CA GLY A 251 -24.68 -9.23 2.80
C GLY A 251 -24.12 -7.81 2.63
N ILE A 252 -23.34 -7.59 1.56
CA ILE A 252 -22.77 -6.29 1.18
C ILE A 252 -23.83 -5.21 0.88
N ARG A 253 -25.10 -5.59 0.66
CA ARG A 253 -26.23 -4.64 0.49
C ARG A 253 -26.84 -4.18 1.83
N ARG A 254 -26.35 -4.69 2.96
CA ARG A 254 -26.72 -4.17 4.29
C ARG A 254 -26.33 -2.70 4.40
N GLU A 255 -27.19 -1.90 5.03
CA GLU A 255 -26.87 -0.52 5.36
C GLU A 255 -25.51 -0.45 6.10
N PRO A 256 -24.59 0.44 5.71
CA PRO A 256 -23.34 0.62 6.44
C PRO A 256 -23.66 0.87 7.91
N ALA A 257 -22.92 0.25 8.83
CA ALA A 257 -23.05 0.55 10.24
C ALA A 257 -22.73 2.04 10.42
N ARG A 258 -23.76 2.88 10.55
CA ARG A 258 -23.68 4.34 10.74
C ARG A 258 -24.53 4.81 11.91
N HIS A 259 -25.16 3.86 12.60
CA HIS A 259 -26.13 4.09 13.67
C HIS A 259 -25.49 4.09 15.07
N TYR A 260 -24.20 4.40 15.16
CA TYR A 260 -23.45 4.50 16.42
C TYR A 260 -23.06 5.94 16.74
#